data_AF-A0A0A9CMT4-F1
#
_entry.id   AF-A0A0A9CMT4-F1
#
_cell.length_a   1.000
_cell.length_b   1.000
_cell.length_c   1.000
_cell.angle_alpha   90.00
_cell.angle_beta   90.00
_cell.angle_gamma   90.00
#
_symmetry.space_group_name_H-M   'P 1'
#
loop_
_entity.id
_entity.type
_entity.pdbx_description
1 polymer ?
#
loop_
_entity_poly.entity_id
_entity_poly.type
_entity_poly.pdbx_seq_one_letter_code
_entity_poly.pdbx_strand_id
1 'polypeptide(L)'
;MDGRSIDLSCSLVTEDHGPNFSPFLCKLFKEWDNRKARGLFHHDIRSCETKVLPGEHTFVATLIEGRDQKKRPTEFGINQVLQPFDSGKFNFTKVSPDEVIFRFRESENDSAQFFDGAPHAVSASSSAILINVSPIGYCHVLLIPKIQDCLPQRIDQESFLLAMYVAREARNPFFRVGYNSLGGFATINHLHFQAYYLKVQYPVEKAPTEKLTTLGNGVSFAQLGTTQ
;
A
#
# COMPACT_ATOMS: atom_id res chain seq x y z
N MET A 1 11.33 32.29 -14.65
CA MET A 1 10.33 31.50 -15.39
C MET A 1 11.09 30.42 -16.12
N ASP A 2 11.03 29.19 -15.62
CA ASP A 2 11.39 27.98 -16.36
C ASP A 2 10.56 26.85 -15.75
N GLY A 3 9.29 26.82 -16.15
CA GLY A 3 8.36 25.78 -15.76
C GLY A 3 8.69 24.50 -16.52
N ARG A 4 9.66 23.73 -16.05
CA ARG A 4 9.77 22.32 -16.44
C ARG A 4 8.55 21.62 -15.84
N SER A 5 7.49 21.51 -16.64
CA SER A 5 6.43 20.54 -16.40
C SER A 5 7.08 19.18 -16.27
N ILE A 6 7.16 18.64 -15.05
CA ILE A 6 7.50 17.23 -14.84
C ILE A 6 6.31 16.46 -15.39
N ASP A 7 6.51 15.86 -16.56
CA ASP A 7 5.49 15.04 -17.19
C ASP A 7 5.29 13.76 -16.37
N LEU A 8 4.25 13.78 -15.53
CA LEU A 8 3.80 12.62 -14.76
C LEU A 8 3.14 11.56 -15.65
N SER A 9 2.96 11.80 -16.96
CA SER A 9 2.55 10.75 -17.89
C SER A 9 3.51 9.56 -17.81
N CYS A 10 4.82 9.80 -17.64
CA CYS A 10 5.82 8.74 -17.46
C CYS A 10 5.69 7.99 -16.10
N SER A 11 4.96 8.54 -15.13
CA SER A 11 4.69 7.89 -13.83
C SER A 11 3.41 7.04 -13.82
N LEU A 12 2.53 7.24 -14.82
CA LEU A 12 1.21 6.62 -14.93
C LEU A 12 1.02 5.80 -16.22
N VAL A 13 1.88 6.00 -17.21
CA VAL A 13 1.97 5.23 -18.45
C VAL A 13 2.99 4.14 -18.26
N THR A 14 2.49 2.91 -18.26
CA THR A 14 3.26 1.68 -18.38
C THR A 14 3.94 1.66 -19.75
N GLU A 15 5.07 2.34 -19.93
CA GLU A 15 5.98 2.15 -21.07
C GLU A 15 7.27 2.97 -20.87
N ASP A 16 8.03 2.64 -19.82
CA ASP A 16 9.47 2.80 -19.83
C ASP A 16 10.06 1.77 -18.86
N HIS A 17 10.78 0.78 -19.39
CA HIS A 17 11.48 -0.22 -18.59
C HIS A 17 12.71 0.41 -17.90
N GLY A 18 12.49 1.38 -17.02
CA GLY A 18 13.42 1.78 -15.98
C GLY A 18 13.53 0.70 -14.89
N PRO A 19 14.51 0.80 -13.98
CA PRO A 19 15.33 -0.30 -13.47
C PRO A 19 14.52 -1.53 -13.00
N ASN A 20 15.02 -2.72 -13.35
CA ASN A 20 14.49 -4.05 -12.99
C ASN A 20 13.62 -4.06 -11.71
N PHE A 21 12.31 -3.97 -11.88
CA PHE A 21 11.37 -4.20 -10.78
C PHE A 21 11.56 -5.62 -10.23
N SER A 22 11.33 -5.81 -8.93
CA SER A 22 11.37 -7.16 -8.36
C SER A 22 10.30 -8.05 -9.01
N PRO A 23 10.49 -9.39 -9.05
CA PRO A 23 9.47 -10.30 -9.54
C PRO A 23 8.11 -10.10 -8.85
N PHE A 24 8.14 -9.77 -7.55
CA PHE A 24 6.95 -9.43 -6.77
C PHE A 24 6.23 -8.20 -7.33
N LEU A 25 6.94 -7.08 -7.56
CA LEU A 25 6.30 -5.86 -8.12
C LEU A 25 5.81 -6.06 -9.53
N CYS A 26 6.57 -6.74 -10.39
CA CYS A 26 6.13 -7.08 -11.75
C CYS A 26 4.80 -7.85 -11.71
N LYS A 27 4.69 -8.86 -10.85
CA LYS A 27 3.45 -9.63 -10.71
C LYS A 27 2.32 -8.79 -10.11
N LEU A 28 2.62 -7.99 -9.07
CA LEU A 28 1.62 -7.12 -8.43
C LEU A 28 1.02 -6.11 -9.41
N PHE A 29 1.86 -5.42 -10.20
CA PHE A 29 1.40 -4.47 -11.23
C PHE A 29 0.56 -5.16 -12.30
N LYS A 30 1.03 -6.28 -12.84
CA LYS A 30 0.29 -7.06 -13.84
C LYS A 30 -1.09 -7.46 -13.33
N GLU A 31 -1.18 -7.96 -12.11
CA GLU A 31 -2.44 -8.42 -11.51
C GLU A 31 -3.39 -7.26 -11.15
N TRP A 32 -2.84 -6.13 -10.69
CA TRP A 32 -3.62 -4.92 -10.44
C TRP A 32 -4.20 -4.36 -11.75
N ASP A 33 -3.40 -4.30 -12.81
CA ASP A 33 -3.83 -3.86 -14.15
C ASP A 33 -4.86 -4.81 -14.78
N ASN A 34 -4.71 -6.13 -14.58
CA ASN A 34 -5.73 -7.09 -15.01
C ASN A 34 -7.10 -6.80 -14.37
N ARG A 35 -7.14 -6.51 -13.07
CA ARG A 35 -8.37 -6.16 -12.34
C ARG A 35 -8.93 -4.82 -12.80
N LYS A 36 -8.06 -3.90 -13.24
CA LYS A 36 -8.46 -2.64 -13.85
C LYS A 36 -9.16 -2.89 -15.18
N ALA A 37 -8.55 -3.69 -16.06
CA ALA A 37 -9.14 -4.06 -17.35
C ALA A 37 -10.49 -4.78 -17.21
N ARG A 38 -10.71 -5.48 -16.09
CA ARG A 38 -11.99 -6.13 -15.74
C ARG A 38 -13.04 -5.20 -15.13
N GLY A 39 -12.72 -3.94 -14.88
CA GLY A 39 -13.67 -2.95 -14.36
C GLY A 39 -13.98 -3.07 -12.86
N LEU A 40 -13.05 -3.60 -12.05
CA LEU A 40 -13.29 -3.84 -10.61
C LEU A 40 -13.12 -2.59 -9.71
N PHE A 41 -12.77 -1.44 -10.28
CA PHE A 41 -12.53 -0.20 -9.52
C PHE A 41 -13.69 0.78 -9.65
N HIS A 42 -13.94 1.57 -8.60
CA HIS A 42 -14.97 2.61 -8.59
C HIS A 42 -14.66 3.81 -9.49
N HIS A 43 -13.38 4.00 -9.85
CA HIS A 43 -12.86 5.05 -10.72
C HIS A 43 -11.49 4.65 -11.27
N ASP A 44 -11.08 5.28 -12.39
CA ASP A 44 -9.73 5.13 -12.92
C ASP A 44 -8.79 6.19 -12.31
N ILE A 45 -7.90 5.77 -11.41
CA ILE A 45 -6.93 6.68 -10.81
C ILE A 45 -5.95 7.28 -11.83
N ARG A 46 -5.74 6.63 -12.99
CA ARG A 46 -4.84 7.14 -14.03
C ARG A 46 -5.45 8.29 -14.83
N SER A 47 -6.77 8.46 -14.80
CA SER A 47 -7.45 9.60 -15.42
C SER A 47 -7.63 10.78 -14.46
N CYS A 48 -7.31 10.62 -13.17
CA CYS A 48 -7.39 11.69 -12.19
C CYS A 48 -6.28 12.73 -12.41
N GLU A 49 -6.65 14.01 -12.35
CA GLU A 49 -5.68 15.10 -12.44
C GLU A 49 -4.67 15.00 -11.28
N THR A 50 -3.39 14.86 -11.63
CA THR A 50 -2.29 14.80 -10.66
C THR A 50 -1.24 15.85 -11.01
N LYS A 51 -0.82 16.63 -10.01
CA LYS A 51 0.19 17.68 -10.15
C LYS A 51 1.23 17.57 -9.05
N VAL A 52 2.49 17.79 -9.41
CA VAL A 52 3.52 18.16 -8.42
C VAL A 52 3.37 19.64 -8.15
N LEU A 53 3.06 20.00 -6.90
CA LEU A 53 2.90 21.38 -6.48
C LEU A 53 4.25 22.10 -6.48
N PRO A 54 4.28 23.38 -6.88
CA PRO A 54 5.50 24.18 -6.80
C PRO A 54 5.92 24.38 -5.33
N GLY A 55 7.23 24.48 -5.10
CA GLY A 55 7.82 24.67 -3.78
C GLY A 55 8.88 23.61 -3.44
N GLU A 56 9.55 23.80 -2.31
CA GLU A 56 10.73 23.00 -1.91
C GLU A 56 10.38 21.54 -1.60
N HIS A 57 9.16 21.29 -1.16
CA HIS A 57 8.71 19.98 -0.68
C HIS A 57 8.12 19.10 -1.80
N THR A 58 7.86 19.65 -2.99
CA THR A 58 7.36 18.90 -4.16
C THR A 58 6.15 17.98 -3.85
N PHE A 59 5.16 18.51 -3.12
CA PHE A 59 3.96 17.74 -2.78
C PHE A 59 3.26 17.23 -4.05
N VAL A 60 2.75 16.00 -4.01
CA VAL A 60 1.91 15.46 -5.08
C VAL A 60 0.45 15.61 -4.68
N ALA A 61 -0.33 16.32 -5.49
CA ALA A 61 -1.76 16.48 -5.30
C ALA A 61 -2.50 15.74 -6.43
N THR A 62 -3.41 14.85 -6.05
CA THR A 62 -4.31 14.14 -6.98
C THR A 62 -5.75 14.48 -6.63
N LEU A 63 -6.49 15.03 -7.59
CA LEU A 63 -7.92 15.32 -7.45
C LEU A 63 -8.73 14.10 -7.87
N ILE A 64 -9.51 13.53 -6.94
CA ILE A 64 -10.40 12.40 -7.18
C ILE A 64 -11.84 12.85 -6.91
N GLU A 65 -12.53 13.27 -7.96
CA GLU A 65 -13.89 13.80 -7.87
C GLU A 65 -14.91 12.72 -7.45
N GLY A 66 -15.89 13.12 -6.63
CA GLY A 66 -16.96 12.22 -6.14
C GLY A 66 -16.51 11.12 -5.18
N ARG A 67 -15.25 11.15 -4.74
CA ARG A 67 -14.70 10.15 -3.80
C ARG A 67 -15.34 10.22 -2.42
N ASP A 68 -15.69 11.41 -1.97
CA ASP A 68 -16.39 11.68 -0.71
C ASP A 68 -17.76 10.97 -0.65
N GLN A 69 -18.50 10.96 -1.76
CA GLN A 69 -19.83 10.35 -1.85
C GLN A 69 -19.80 8.82 -1.76
N LYS A 70 -18.71 8.20 -2.23
CA LYS A 70 -18.51 6.73 -2.21
C LYS A 70 -17.79 6.23 -0.96
N LYS A 71 -17.36 7.13 -0.07
CA LYS A 71 -16.63 6.75 1.14
C LYS A 71 -17.60 6.10 2.12
N ARG A 72 -17.26 4.89 2.59
CA ARG A 72 -18.04 4.22 3.63
C ARG A 72 -18.05 5.07 4.91
N PRO A 73 -19.22 5.21 5.58
CA PRO A 73 -19.28 5.91 6.85
C PRO A 73 -18.44 5.16 7.88
N THR A 74 -17.88 5.90 8.84
CA THR A 74 -17.19 5.31 9.98
C THR A 74 -18.23 4.66 10.91
N GLU A 75 -18.21 3.33 10.98
CA GLU A 75 -19.19 2.56 11.78
C GLU A 75 -18.75 2.34 13.24
N PHE A 76 -17.61 2.89 13.66
CA PHE A 76 -17.06 2.73 15.00
C PHE A 76 -16.98 4.06 15.75
N GLY A 77 -16.94 4.01 17.08
CA GLY A 77 -16.87 5.22 17.91
C GLY A 77 -15.51 5.92 17.76
N ILE A 78 -15.49 7.24 17.61
CA ILE A 78 -14.23 8.02 17.50
C ILE A 78 -13.58 8.25 18.89
N ASN A 79 -14.27 7.86 19.96
CA ASN A 79 -13.82 8.00 21.35
C ASN A 79 -12.71 7.02 21.75
N GLN A 80 -12.44 5.98 20.96
CA GLN A 80 -11.43 4.97 21.28
C GLN A 80 -10.73 4.44 20.04
N VAL A 81 -9.39 4.39 20.05
CA VAL A 81 -8.62 3.84 18.93
C VAL A 81 -8.62 2.31 18.94
N LEU A 82 -8.56 1.69 20.12
CA LEU A 82 -8.55 0.24 20.27
C LEU A 82 -9.97 -0.27 20.50
N GLN A 83 -10.53 -0.93 19.51
CA GLN A 83 -11.90 -1.47 19.57
C GLN A 83 -11.91 -2.94 19.15
N PRO A 84 -12.78 -3.78 19.74
CA PRO A 84 -12.91 -5.17 19.33
C PRO A 84 -13.38 -5.26 17.87
N PHE A 85 -12.94 -6.31 17.18
CA PHE A 85 -13.47 -6.64 15.85
C PHE A 85 -14.98 -6.93 15.94
N ASP A 86 -15.72 -6.54 14.90
CA ASP A 86 -17.15 -6.76 14.78
C ASP A 86 -17.46 -7.44 13.44
N SER A 87 -17.88 -8.70 13.50
CA SER A 87 -18.20 -9.50 12.30
C SER A 87 -19.50 -9.05 11.62
N GLY A 88 -20.38 -8.33 12.32
CA GLY A 88 -21.61 -7.76 11.77
C GLY A 88 -21.31 -6.64 10.77
N LYS A 89 -20.31 -5.81 11.07
CA LYS A 89 -19.85 -4.70 10.22
C LYS A 89 -19.10 -5.17 8.99
N PHE A 90 -18.88 -4.26 8.04
CA PHE A 90 -18.06 -4.61 6.88
C PHE A 90 -16.63 -4.96 7.30
N ASN A 91 -16.09 -6.02 6.69
CA ASN A 91 -14.73 -6.46 6.91
C ASN A 91 -14.23 -7.24 5.68
N PHE A 92 -12.91 -7.43 5.58
CA PHE A 92 -12.30 -8.00 4.38
C PHE A 92 -12.60 -9.48 4.11
N THR A 93 -13.22 -10.24 5.01
CA THR A 93 -13.69 -11.61 4.68
C THR A 93 -14.89 -11.60 3.73
N LYS A 94 -15.54 -10.44 3.56
CA LYS A 94 -16.76 -10.24 2.76
C LYS A 94 -16.50 -9.68 1.35
N VAL A 95 -15.24 -9.48 0.95
CA VAL A 95 -14.88 -8.97 -0.39
C VAL A 95 -15.10 -10.02 -1.47
N SER A 96 -15.25 -9.59 -2.72
CA SER A 96 -15.29 -10.53 -3.84
C SER A 96 -13.94 -11.27 -3.95
N PRO A 97 -13.93 -12.59 -4.24
CA PRO A 97 -12.70 -13.31 -4.56
C PRO A 97 -11.90 -12.67 -5.70
N ASP A 98 -12.57 -11.96 -6.62
CA ASP A 98 -11.93 -11.24 -7.73
C ASP A 98 -11.07 -10.05 -7.31
N GLU A 99 -11.33 -9.49 -6.12
CA GLU A 99 -10.54 -8.39 -5.55
C GLU A 99 -9.19 -8.89 -5.00
N VAL A 100 -9.04 -10.20 -4.75
CA VAL A 100 -7.82 -10.79 -4.19
C VAL A 100 -6.75 -10.89 -5.28
N ILE A 101 -5.58 -10.30 -5.07
CA ILE A 101 -4.39 -10.45 -5.93
C ILE A 101 -3.54 -11.64 -5.48
N PHE A 102 -3.16 -11.66 -4.20
CA PHE A 102 -2.34 -12.72 -3.62
C PHE A 102 -2.95 -13.26 -2.35
N ARG A 103 -2.79 -14.56 -2.14
CA ARG A 103 -2.80 -15.18 -0.82
C ARG A 103 -1.41 -15.70 -0.55
N PHE A 104 -0.88 -15.45 0.64
CA PHE A 104 0.49 -15.79 0.96
C PHE A 104 0.67 -16.11 2.44
N ARG A 105 1.76 -16.80 2.72
CA ARG A 105 2.24 -17.16 4.04
C ARG A 105 3.77 -17.10 4.03
N GLU A 106 4.35 -17.06 5.22
CA GLU A 106 5.79 -17.23 5.35
C GLU A 106 6.23 -18.58 4.77
N SER A 107 7.34 -18.58 4.06
CA SER A 107 7.95 -19.79 3.51
C SER A 107 8.83 -20.44 4.57
N GLU A 108 8.83 -21.77 4.64
CA GLU A 108 9.73 -22.53 5.53
C GLU A 108 11.22 -22.37 5.11
N ASN A 109 11.45 -22.03 3.84
CA ASN A 109 12.77 -21.77 3.26
C ASN A 109 12.86 -20.30 2.82
N ASP A 110 14.07 -19.71 2.81
CA ASP A 110 14.32 -18.31 2.40
C ASP A 110 14.21 -18.07 0.88
N SER A 111 13.21 -18.67 0.24
CA SER A 111 12.92 -18.58 -1.19
C SER A 111 11.44 -18.23 -1.41
N ALA A 112 11.18 -17.24 -2.27
CA ALA A 112 9.83 -16.90 -2.70
C ALA A 112 9.38 -17.80 -3.85
N GLN A 113 8.16 -18.33 -3.76
CA GLN A 113 7.56 -19.17 -4.80
C GLN A 113 6.15 -18.66 -5.12
N PHE A 114 5.81 -18.64 -6.41
CA PHE A 114 4.53 -18.17 -6.91
C PHE A 114 3.76 -19.33 -7.53
N PHE A 115 2.55 -19.56 -7.06
CA PHE A 115 1.66 -20.61 -7.56
C PHE A 115 0.42 -19.96 -8.16
N ASP A 116 0.10 -20.33 -9.39
CA ASP A 116 -1.16 -19.92 -10.03
C ASP A 116 -2.26 -20.94 -9.70
N GLY A 117 -3.49 -20.48 -9.51
CA GLY A 117 -4.64 -21.36 -9.24
C GLY A 117 -4.57 -22.12 -7.90
N ALA A 118 -3.85 -21.61 -6.90
CA ALA A 118 -3.83 -22.20 -5.57
C ALA A 118 -5.28 -22.42 -5.08
N PRO A 119 -5.61 -23.63 -4.54
CA PRO A 119 -6.98 -23.94 -4.14
C PRO A 119 -7.55 -22.86 -3.22
N HIS A 120 -8.83 -22.50 -3.34
CA HIS A 120 -9.48 -21.55 -2.43
C HIS A 120 -9.33 -21.91 -0.94
N ALA A 121 -9.00 -23.17 -0.64
CA ALA A 121 -8.62 -23.69 0.67
C ALA A 121 -7.20 -23.28 1.14
N VAL A 122 -6.62 -22.18 0.64
CA VAL A 122 -5.40 -21.61 1.24
C VAL A 122 -5.70 -21.26 2.69
N SER A 123 -5.15 -22.06 3.60
CA SER A 123 -5.06 -21.95 5.07
C SER A 123 -5.97 -20.93 5.77
N ALA A 124 -6.66 -21.41 6.81
CA ALA A 124 -7.48 -20.61 7.72
C ALA A 124 -6.76 -19.40 8.37
N SER A 125 -5.45 -19.19 8.16
CA SER A 125 -4.72 -18.00 8.62
C SER A 125 -3.79 -17.40 7.55
N SER A 126 -4.13 -17.55 6.26
CA SER A 126 -3.36 -16.91 5.19
C SER A 126 -3.52 -15.39 5.18
N SER A 127 -2.42 -14.68 4.87
CA SER A 127 -2.46 -13.24 4.62
C SER A 127 -2.85 -12.98 3.16
N ALA A 128 -3.46 -11.82 2.90
CA ALA A 128 -3.94 -11.48 1.57
C ALA A 128 -3.48 -10.09 1.13
N ILE A 129 -3.23 -9.95 -0.17
CA ILE A 129 -3.15 -8.64 -0.83
C ILE A 129 -4.37 -8.52 -1.75
N LEU A 130 -5.17 -7.49 -1.54
CA LEU A 130 -6.38 -7.17 -2.29
C LEU A 130 -6.17 -5.87 -3.07
N ILE A 131 -6.90 -5.63 -4.16
CA ILE A 131 -7.04 -4.27 -4.68
C ILE A 131 -7.74 -3.38 -3.66
N ASN A 132 -7.35 -2.12 -3.59
CA ASN A 132 -8.24 -1.11 -3.04
C ASN A 132 -9.15 -0.64 -4.18
N VAL A 133 -10.43 -1.04 -4.15
CA VAL A 133 -11.42 -0.68 -5.19
C VAL A 133 -11.66 0.83 -5.33
N SER A 134 -11.20 1.64 -4.37
CA SER A 134 -11.18 3.10 -4.44
C SER A 134 -9.74 3.63 -4.36
N PRO A 135 -8.93 3.45 -5.42
CA PRO A 135 -7.50 3.69 -5.40
C PRO A 135 -7.18 5.19 -5.26
N ILE A 136 -6.07 5.50 -4.57
CA ILE A 136 -5.57 6.89 -4.40
C ILE A 136 -4.26 7.15 -5.14
N GLY A 137 -3.67 6.09 -5.66
CA GLY A 137 -2.46 6.10 -6.45
C GLY A 137 -2.41 4.83 -7.28
N TYR A 138 -1.45 4.75 -8.19
CA TYR A 138 -1.23 3.56 -8.99
C TYR A 138 -0.86 2.36 -8.10
N CYS A 139 -1.38 1.18 -8.45
CA CYS A 139 -1.18 -0.05 -7.68
C CYS A 139 -1.61 0.09 -6.20
N HIS A 140 -2.68 0.85 -5.91
CA HIS A 140 -3.21 0.93 -4.55
C HIS A 140 -3.87 -0.39 -4.15
N VAL A 141 -3.26 -1.06 -3.16
CA VAL A 141 -3.65 -2.36 -2.65
C VAL A 141 -3.76 -2.32 -1.13
N LEU A 142 -4.46 -3.32 -0.58
CA LEU A 142 -4.63 -3.54 0.84
C LEU A 142 -3.89 -4.83 1.21
N LEU A 143 -3.06 -4.78 2.25
CA LEU A 143 -2.44 -5.95 2.85
C LEU A 143 -3.18 -6.31 4.15
N ILE A 144 -3.74 -7.51 4.21
CA ILE A 144 -4.55 -7.99 5.33
C ILE A 144 -3.82 -9.19 5.95
N PRO A 145 -3.19 -9.02 7.12
CA PRO A 145 -2.59 -10.12 7.86
C PRO A 145 -3.67 -11.12 8.30
N LYS A 146 -3.43 -12.41 8.06
CA LYS A 146 -4.28 -13.53 8.53
C LYS A 146 -5.78 -13.24 8.41
N ILE A 147 -6.27 -13.02 7.18
CA ILE A 147 -7.59 -12.41 6.90
C ILE A 147 -8.78 -13.08 7.59
N GLN A 148 -8.72 -14.39 7.84
CA GLN A 148 -9.80 -15.13 8.49
C GLN A 148 -9.73 -15.07 10.03
N ASP A 149 -8.59 -14.67 10.61
CA ASP A 149 -8.42 -14.50 12.05
C ASP A 149 -9.15 -13.23 12.57
N CYS A 150 -9.66 -12.38 11.65
CA CYS A 150 -10.50 -11.23 11.98
C CYS A 150 -9.85 -10.28 13.00
N LEU A 151 -8.55 -10.01 12.83
CA LEU A 151 -7.79 -9.16 13.74
C LEU A 151 -8.34 -7.72 13.70
N PRO A 152 -8.54 -7.05 14.85
CA PRO A 152 -8.93 -5.64 14.87
C PRO A 152 -7.84 -4.74 14.29
N GLN A 153 -8.17 -3.51 13.89
CA GLN A 153 -7.23 -2.51 13.34
C GLN A 153 -6.25 -2.00 14.42
N ARG A 154 -5.35 -2.90 14.85
CA ARG A 154 -4.31 -2.71 15.84
C ARG A 154 -3.08 -3.48 15.38
N ILE A 155 -1.99 -2.76 15.11
CA ILE A 155 -0.70 -3.37 14.81
C ILE A 155 -0.14 -4.05 16.06
N ASP A 156 0.48 -5.20 15.85
CA ASP A 156 1.41 -5.89 16.75
C ASP A 156 2.75 -6.14 16.04
N GLN A 157 3.68 -6.80 16.73
CA GLN A 157 5.00 -7.09 16.20
C GLN A 157 4.94 -7.96 14.93
N GLU A 158 4.12 -9.00 14.91
CA GLU A 158 4.02 -9.93 13.78
C GLU A 158 3.46 -9.25 12.53
N SER A 159 2.36 -8.52 12.68
CA SER A 159 1.72 -7.80 11.57
C SER A 159 2.58 -6.66 11.03
N PHE A 160 3.32 -5.96 11.89
CA PHE A 160 4.29 -4.95 11.45
C PHE A 160 5.43 -5.58 10.65
N LEU A 161 5.98 -6.71 11.13
CA LEU A 161 7.05 -7.42 10.44
C LEU A 161 6.59 -7.93 9.06
N LEU A 162 5.35 -8.43 8.96
CA LEU A 162 4.75 -8.82 7.68
C LEU A 162 4.74 -7.65 6.67
N ALA A 163 4.33 -6.46 7.10
CA ALA A 163 4.34 -5.26 6.27
C ALA A 163 5.75 -4.88 5.80
N MET A 164 6.75 -5.02 6.69
CA MET A 164 8.16 -4.81 6.35
C MET A 164 8.67 -5.84 5.34
N TYR A 165 8.27 -7.12 5.45
CA TYR A 165 8.61 -8.13 4.47
C TYR A 165 7.99 -7.84 3.10
N VAL A 166 6.75 -7.37 3.03
CA VAL A 166 6.15 -6.95 1.75
C VAL A 166 6.93 -5.79 1.12
N ALA A 167 7.33 -4.78 1.91
CA ALA A 167 8.18 -3.70 1.41
C ALA A 167 9.56 -4.21 0.94
N ARG A 168 10.15 -5.18 1.67
CA ARG A 168 11.40 -5.85 1.31
C ARG A 168 11.27 -6.67 0.03
N GLU A 169 10.16 -7.36 -0.21
CA GLU A 169 9.91 -8.11 -1.46
C GLU A 169 9.71 -7.16 -2.65
N ALA A 170 9.14 -5.98 -2.41
CA ALA A 170 9.01 -4.96 -3.43
C ALA A 170 10.37 -4.39 -3.90
N ARG A 171 11.36 -4.29 -3.01
CA ARG A 171 12.73 -3.80 -3.30
C ARG A 171 12.75 -2.49 -4.10
N ASN A 172 11.81 -1.59 -3.82
CA ASN A 172 11.67 -0.35 -4.57
C ASN A 172 11.29 0.81 -3.64
N PRO A 173 12.04 1.92 -3.64
CA PRO A 173 11.78 3.05 -2.74
C PRO A 173 10.47 3.79 -3.05
N PHE A 174 9.89 3.57 -4.23
CA PHE A 174 8.65 4.20 -4.66
C PHE A 174 7.41 3.36 -4.37
N PHE A 175 7.58 2.09 -3.97
CA PHE A 175 6.51 1.27 -3.41
C PHE A 175 6.48 1.43 -1.90
N ARG A 176 5.37 1.94 -1.38
CA ARG A 176 5.24 2.32 0.02
C ARG A 176 4.14 1.54 0.68
N VAL A 177 4.39 1.11 1.91
CA VAL A 177 3.40 0.49 2.80
C VAL A 177 3.11 1.46 3.92
N GLY A 178 1.84 1.68 4.23
CA GLY A 178 1.37 2.60 5.25
C GLY A 178 0.27 1.99 6.09
N TYR A 179 0.03 2.58 7.26
CA TYR A 179 -0.99 2.12 8.19
C TYR A 179 -1.76 3.31 8.76
N ASN A 180 -3.08 3.15 8.83
CA ASN A 180 -3.97 4.08 9.51
C ASN A 180 -4.60 3.35 10.69
N SER A 181 -4.56 3.92 11.90
CA SER A 181 -5.35 3.43 13.03
C SER A 181 -6.81 3.92 12.92
N LEU A 182 -7.71 3.45 13.78
CA LEU A 182 -9.09 3.97 13.86
C LEU A 182 -9.13 5.48 14.18
N GLY A 183 -8.11 6.02 14.87
CA GLY A 183 -7.93 7.47 15.08
C GLY A 183 -7.15 8.17 13.96
N GLY A 184 -6.49 7.41 13.09
CA GLY A 184 -5.75 7.88 11.91
C GLY A 184 -6.56 7.76 10.62
N PHE A 185 -7.90 7.89 10.69
CA PHE A 185 -8.81 7.83 9.54
C PHE A 185 -8.88 6.48 8.79
N ALA A 186 -8.55 5.35 9.43
CA ALA A 186 -9.04 4.06 8.92
C ALA A 186 -10.57 4.07 8.93
N THR A 187 -11.23 3.38 7.99
CA THR A 187 -12.71 3.29 7.95
C THR A 187 -13.24 1.91 8.32
N ILE A 188 -12.36 0.93 8.46
CA ILE A 188 -12.69 -0.48 8.69
C ILE A 188 -11.90 -0.97 9.90
N ASN A 189 -12.58 -1.59 10.86
CA ASN A 189 -11.94 -2.25 12.00
C ASN A 189 -11.61 -3.72 11.70
N HIS A 190 -10.73 -3.93 10.73
CA HIS A 190 -10.11 -5.22 10.39
C HIS A 190 -8.70 -4.90 9.94
N LEU A 191 -7.69 -5.44 10.64
CA LEU A 191 -6.27 -5.15 10.45
C LEU A 191 -5.88 -5.13 8.98
N HIS A 192 -5.50 -3.96 8.49
CA HIS A 192 -5.00 -3.79 7.14
C HIS A 192 -3.96 -2.68 7.06
N PHE A 193 -3.02 -2.87 6.15
CA PHE A 193 -2.08 -1.87 5.67
C PHE A 193 -2.51 -1.42 4.27
N GLN A 194 -2.20 -0.17 3.93
CA GLN A 194 -2.32 0.36 2.59
C GLN A 194 -0.97 0.20 1.90
N ALA A 195 -0.93 -0.08 0.60
CA ALA A 195 0.30 0.03 -0.17
C ALA A 195 0.03 0.55 -1.57
N TYR A 196 0.95 1.34 -2.13
CA TYR A 196 0.82 1.89 -3.47
C TYR A 196 2.19 2.27 -4.04
N TYR A 197 2.22 2.47 -5.36
CA TYR A 197 3.40 2.93 -6.07
C TYR A 197 3.26 4.39 -6.49
N LEU A 198 4.25 5.21 -6.15
CA LEU A 198 4.38 6.58 -6.65
C LEU A 198 5.85 6.92 -6.88
N LYS A 199 6.24 7.09 -8.14
CA LYS A 199 7.61 7.41 -8.58
C LYS A 199 7.99 8.88 -8.32
N VAL A 200 7.72 9.35 -7.10
CA VAL A 200 8.09 10.67 -6.58
C VAL A 200 8.59 10.47 -5.16
N GLN A 201 9.74 11.04 -4.82
CA GLN A 201 10.25 11.00 -3.45
C GLN A 201 9.42 11.92 -2.54
N TYR A 202 9.12 11.46 -1.33
CA TYR A 202 8.44 12.27 -0.30
C TYR A 202 9.38 13.29 0.33
N PRO A 203 8.84 14.39 0.87
CA PRO A 203 9.65 15.37 1.59
C PRO A 203 10.56 14.74 2.64
N VAL A 204 10.05 13.76 3.40
CA VAL A 204 10.82 13.03 4.42
C VAL A 204 11.96 12.19 3.84
N GLU A 205 11.83 11.72 2.59
CA GLU A 205 12.86 10.94 1.89
C GLU A 205 13.96 11.83 1.28
N LYS A 206 13.69 13.14 1.17
CA LYS A 206 14.64 14.16 0.69
C LYS A 206 15.31 14.91 1.82
N ALA A 207 14.77 14.79 3.03
CA ALA A 207 15.32 15.47 4.20
C ALA A 207 16.80 15.10 4.35
N PRO A 208 17.69 16.07 4.61
CA PRO A 208 19.09 15.77 4.85
C PRO A 208 19.19 14.82 6.04
N THR A 209 20.12 13.87 5.96
CA THR A 209 20.35 12.90 7.06
C THR A 209 21.80 12.90 7.45
N GLU A 210 22.08 12.93 8.74
CA GLU A 210 23.42 12.73 9.29
C GLU A 210 23.53 11.32 9.85
N LYS A 211 24.48 10.54 9.34
CA LYS A 211 24.69 9.16 9.76
C LYS A 211 25.26 9.13 11.19
N LEU A 212 24.54 8.45 12.09
CA LEU A 212 24.94 8.27 13.49
C LEU A 212 25.88 7.08 13.67
N THR A 213 25.51 5.90 13.14
CA THR A 213 26.30 4.68 13.27
C THR A 213 25.89 3.61 12.26
N THR A 214 26.67 2.54 12.15
CA THR A 214 26.32 1.31 11.41
C THR A 214 26.50 0.12 12.35
N LEU A 215 25.49 -0.73 12.45
CA LEU A 215 25.60 -1.99 13.17
C LEU A 215 26.44 -3.00 12.38
N GLY A 216 26.97 -4.02 13.06
CA GLY A 216 27.75 -5.09 12.43
C GLY A 216 27.01 -5.90 11.35
N ASN A 217 25.68 -5.81 11.31
CA ASN A 217 24.83 -6.42 10.27
C ASN A 217 24.52 -5.47 9.09
N GLY A 218 25.18 -4.30 9.00
CA GLY A 218 25.03 -3.34 7.91
C GLY A 218 23.89 -2.34 8.06
N VAL A 219 23.04 -2.44 9.09
CA VAL A 219 21.98 -1.46 9.35
C VAL A 219 22.60 -0.12 9.76
N SER A 220 22.30 0.94 9.00
CA SER A 220 22.75 2.30 9.31
C SER A 220 21.65 3.10 10.01
N PHE A 221 22.02 3.79 11.09
CA PHE A 221 21.16 4.78 11.75
C PHE A 221 21.58 6.17 11.31
N ALA A 222 20.60 7.03 11.04
CA ALA A 222 20.83 8.43 10.74
C ALA A 222 19.76 9.28 11.46
N GLN A 223 20.14 10.49 11.83
CA GLN A 223 19.21 11.51 12.31
C GLN A 223 18.81 12.43 11.15
N LEU A 224 17.59 12.97 11.20
CA LEU A 224 17.18 14.04 10.30
C LEU A 224 18.02 15.28 10.63
N GLY A 225 18.69 15.83 9.63
CA GLY A 225 19.44 17.06 9.76
C GLY A 225 18.48 18.21 10.07
N THR A 226 18.85 19.07 11.02
CA THR A 226 18.17 20.34 11.22
C THR A 226 18.45 21.24 10.02
N THR A 227 17.42 21.58 9.26
CA THR A 227 17.50 22.71 8.31
C THR A 227 17.85 23.98 9.10
N GLN A 228 18.99 24.60 8.78
CA GLN A 228 19.30 25.97 9.19
C GLN A 228 18.46 26.96 8.40
#